data_AF-A0AAE1EE12-F1
#
_entry.id   AF-A0AAE1EE12-F1
#
_cell.length_a   1.000
_cell.length_b   1.000
_cell.length_c   1.000
_cell.angle_alpha   90.00
_cell.angle_beta   90.00
_cell.angle_gamma   90.00
#
_symmetry.space_group_name_H-M   'P 1'
#
loop_
_entity.id
_entity.type
_entity.pdbx_description
1 polymer ?
#
loop_
_entity_poly.entity_id
_entity_poly.type
_entity_poly.pdbx_seq_one_letter_code
_entity_poly.pdbx_strand_id
1 'polypeptide(L)'
;MGFRRFAFALAIMAAICSARHFEVSEEGADQPCVLLDVSFNIEVTAMKDGNVVAVENLTPDDKNVYALGECINSTNEIAIFFKKKSMWAIAFQPYDTHPVAMYRVFQFIPKEIFGSAVNITDQIGFSDPRPVYLKDVSHSYKCGIKDEWAYSSYTPVSSYNFTATVTVFDIQTQGMGLTGREYGPAEVCISPVPVPSPKPVTGKPASPPKPVTHVVKSTTPVHPVTHISPTQQPVPPAKAPLNSYSVKNGDEVCISMETMLTLVIKYPVTTADKYYKTATVNVPGDAKATGNCQVSETTQELSITFLNGWELKFTFTKDTDSLIQGALTRFSRNNPEPSYRISNITLLVVVDKKIFPDSVLGEGAKYTEVPASKTPDFPKKLSKDSDYFRCDSNDVNQLNEGVEVKTAHLKFKAFNTDAKPSFDGRATVCGGDHHTASKAGLIAGIIITIVVVGAVSALIVVMISRRRKLRNQQKFMGLRNKSNVKVVFGHAKGVRLLVEGQRLKLHTLQLYLVRLEIQQLLTLHLKSVAAVANADITAPPWPPTMSSNIAHTFCQWSVVSGWALTDETRTEKSKKKKISQSCNGD
;
A
#
# COMPACT_ATOMS: atom_id res chain seq x y z
N MET A 1 -3.42 33.75 -39.05
CA MET A 1 -3.68 32.75 -40.11
C MET A 1 -2.66 31.64 -39.97
N GLY A 2 -3.08 30.41 -39.68
CA GLY A 2 -2.15 29.29 -39.51
C GLY A 2 -2.75 28.01 -38.94
N PHE A 3 -3.99 27.67 -39.29
CA PHE A 3 -4.59 26.37 -38.97
C PHE A 3 -4.04 25.32 -39.97
N ARG A 4 -2.99 24.60 -39.59
CA ARG A 4 -2.51 23.43 -40.34
C ARG A 4 -3.03 22.15 -39.68
N ARG A 5 -4.09 21.61 -40.30
CA ARG A 5 -4.34 20.19 -40.59
C ARG A 5 -4.01 19.19 -39.48
N PHE A 6 -4.97 18.92 -38.60
CA PHE A 6 -5.18 17.60 -38.01
C PHE A 6 -6.25 16.88 -38.83
N ALA A 7 -5.82 16.20 -39.89
CA ALA A 7 -6.61 15.19 -40.57
C ALA A 7 -5.84 13.88 -40.38
N PHE A 8 -6.01 13.27 -39.20
CA PHE A 8 -5.59 11.89 -39.00
C PHE A 8 -6.57 11.01 -39.75
N ALA A 9 -6.06 10.36 -40.79
CA ALA A 9 -6.80 9.49 -41.68
C ALA A 9 -7.42 8.34 -40.88
N LEU A 10 -8.75 8.31 -40.88
CA LEU A 10 -9.58 7.21 -40.43
C LEU A 10 -9.52 6.08 -41.49
N ALA A 11 -8.37 5.42 -41.60
CA ALA A 11 -8.22 4.18 -42.34
C ALA A 11 -8.16 3.04 -41.32
N ILE A 12 -9.30 2.71 -40.71
CA ILE A 12 -9.43 1.48 -39.92
C ILE A 12 -9.48 0.34 -40.93
N MET A 13 -8.29 -0.15 -41.27
CA MET A 13 -8.11 -1.44 -41.92
C MET A 13 -8.88 -2.46 -41.08
N ALA A 14 -9.84 -3.15 -41.71
CA ALA A 14 -10.40 -4.38 -41.19
C ALA A 14 -9.28 -5.43 -41.20
N ALA A 15 -8.35 -5.33 -40.25
CA ALA A 15 -7.51 -6.43 -39.87
C ALA A 15 -8.47 -7.50 -39.33
N ILE A 16 -8.72 -8.52 -40.15
CA ILE A 16 -9.41 -9.74 -39.71
C ILE A 16 -8.46 -10.35 -38.70
N CYS A 17 -8.64 -9.97 -37.43
CA CYS A 17 -7.78 -10.35 -36.33
C CYS A 17 -8.10 -11.82 -36.03
N SER A 18 -7.33 -12.74 -36.62
CA SER A 18 -7.49 -14.18 -36.40
C SER A 18 -7.28 -14.48 -34.93
N ALA A 19 -8.23 -15.16 -34.30
CA ALA A 19 -8.08 -15.61 -32.92
C ALA A 19 -6.77 -16.41 -32.78
N ARG A 20 -5.98 -16.09 -31.75
CA ARG A 20 -4.77 -16.84 -31.40
C ARG A 20 -5.09 -17.88 -30.34
N HIS A 21 -4.50 -19.06 -30.52
CA HIS A 21 -4.56 -20.15 -29.57
C HIS A 21 -3.40 -20.07 -28.58
N PHE A 22 -3.72 -20.19 -27.29
CA PHE A 22 -2.78 -20.29 -26.19
C PHE A 22 -3.18 -21.47 -25.30
N GLU A 23 -2.19 -22.21 -24.80
CA GLU A 23 -2.40 -23.33 -23.88
C GLU A 23 -1.42 -23.23 -22.70
N VAL A 24 -1.87 -23.72 -21.53
CA VAL A 24 -1.06 -23.85 -20.32
C VAL A 24 -1.13 -25.31 -19.88
N SER A 25 0.03 -25.93 -19.69
CA SER A 25 0.18 -27.30 -19.19
C SER A 25 1.05 -27.31 -17.95
N GLU A 26 0.76 -28.22 -17.02
CA GLU A 26 1.64 -28.49 -15.88
C GLU A 26 2.96 -29.10 -16.37
N GLU A 27 4.07 -28.84 -15.68
CA GLU A 27 5.37 -29.40 -16.05
C GLU A 27 5.32 -30.93 -16.02
N GLY A 28 5.49 -31.57 -17.18
CA GLY A 28 5.42 -33.02 -17.33
C GLY A 28 4.02 -33.58 -17.61
N ALA A 29 2.99 -32.74 -17.71
CA ALA A 29 1.66 -33.16 -18.15
C ALA A 29 1.53 -33.14 -19.69
N ASP A 30 0.99 -34.22 -20.26
CA ASP A 30 0.69 -34.31 -21.70
C ASP A 30 -0.57 -33.53 -22.11
N GLN A 31 -1.39 -33.10 -21.13
CA GLN A 31 -2.65 -32.40 -21.33
C GLN A 31 -2.60 -30.98 -20.75
N PRO A 32 -3.13 -29.98 -21.48
CA PRO A 32 -3.27 -28.63 -20.95
C PRO A 32 -4.34 -28.59 -19.87
N CYS A 33 -4.17 -27.68 -18.92
CA CYS A 33 -5.17 -27.36 -17.90
C CYS A 33 -5.94 -26.08 -18.22
N VAL A 34 -5.40 -25.22 -19.10
CA VAL A 34 -6.10 -24.04 -19.62
C VAL A 34 -5.94 -23.97 -21.14
N LEU A 35 -7.05 -23.72 -21.83
CA LEU A 35 -7.10 -23.38 -23.25
C LEU A 35 -7.68 -21.97 -23.42
N LEU A 36 -7.12 -21.20 -24.34
CA LEU A 36 -7.58 -19.86 -24.68
C LEU A 36 -7.41 -19.59 -26.18
N ASP A 37 -8.53 -19.45 -26.87
CA ASP A 37 -8.63 -18.91 -28.23
C ASP A 37 -9.12 -17.48 -28.10
N VAL A 38 -8.34 -16.49 -28.55
CA VAL A 38 -8.75 -15.10 -28.35
C VAL A 38 -8.26 -14.15 -29.44
N SER A 39 -9.13 -13.21 -29.79
CA SER A 39 -8.84 -12.02 -30.59
C SER A 39 -9.22 -10.78 -29.78
N PHE A 40 -8.27 -9.88 -29.52
CA PHE A 40 -8.50 -8.72 -28.66
C PHE A 40 -7.68 -7.48 -29.07
N ASN A 41 -8.06 -6.33 -28.53
CA ASN A 41 -7.29 -5.09 -28.53
C ASN A 41 -7.37 -4.46 -27.14
N ILE A 42 -6.23 -4.13 -26.53
CA ILE A 42 -6.16 -3.44 -25.24
C ILE A 42 -5.69 -2.01 -25.50
N GLU A 43 -6.59 -1.04 -25.33
CA GLU A 43 -6.23 0.37 -25.37
C GLU A 43 -5.92 0.85 -23.94
N VAL A 44 -4.69 1.30 -23.71
CA VAL A 44 -4.25 1.88 -22.43
C VAL A 44 -4.01 3.36 -22.62
N THR A 45 -4.75 4.18 -21.88
CA THR A 45 -4.65 5.64 -21.92
C THR A 45 -4.07 6.16 -20.62
N ALA A 46 -3.01 6.95 -20.72
CA ALA A 46 -2.44 7.71 -19.61
C ALA A 46 -2.94 9.16 -19.68
N MET A 47 -3.46 9.65 -18.55
CA MET A 47 -3.91 11.03 -18.39
C MET A 47 -3.15 11.71 -17.27
N LYS A 48 -2.80 12.98 -17.48
CA LYS A 48 -2.18 13.85 -16.47
C LYS A 48 -2.93 15.17 -16.43
N ASP A 49 -3.36 15.58 -15.24
CA ASP A 49 -4.13 16.81 -15.04
C ASP A 49 -5.38 16.89 -15.94
N GLY A 50 -6.05 15.74 -16.15
CA GLY A 50 -7.23 15.61 -17.02
C GLY A 50 -6.95 15.56 -18.53
N ASN A 51 -5.69 15.71 -18.96
CA ASN A 51 -5.30 15.66 -20.37
C ASN A 51 -4.70 14.30 -20.73
N VAL A 52 -5.07 13.76 -21.88
CA VAL A 52 -4.44 12.55 -22.44
C VAL A 52 -3.00 12.88 -22.83
N VAL A 53 -2.04 12.18 -22.23
CA VAL A 53 -0.61 12.36 -22.49
C VAL A 53 -0.03 11.25 -23.37
N ALA A 54 -0.59 10.05 -23.31
CA ALA A 54 -0.18 8.91 -24.13
C ALA A 54 -1.33 7.91 -24.27
N VAL A 55 -1.39 7.23 -25.41
CA VAL A 55 -2.30 6.12 -25.70
C VAL A 55 -1.47 5.02 -26.36
N GLU A 56 -1.61 3.80 -25.87
CA GLU A 56 -0.95 2.61 -26.42
C GLU A 56 -1.98 1.53 -26.68
N ASN A 57 -1.82 0.81 -27.79
CA ASN A 57 -2.66 -0.33 -28.16
C ASN A 57 -1.81 -1.60 -28.07
N LEU A 58 -2.31 -2.60 -27.35
CA LEU A 58 -1.69 -3.93 -27.26
C LEU A 58 -2.57 -4.95 -27.98
N THR A 59 -1.96 -5.75 -28.83
CA THR A 59 -2.67 -6.74 -29.65
C THR A 59 -2.00 -8.12 -29.54
N PRO A 60 -2.73 -9.22 -29.81
CA PRO A 60 -2.13 -10.55 -29.90
C PRO A 60 -0.99 -10.64 -30.92
N ASP A 61 -0.99 -9.76 -31.92
CA ASP A 61 0.00 -9.74 -33.01
C ASP A 61 1.25 -8.92 -32.71
N ASP A 62 1.33 -8.31 -31.52
CA ASP A 62 2.53 -7.62 -31.08
C ASP A 62 3.72 -8.60 -31.00
N LYS A 63 4.93 -8.07 -31.25
CA LYS A 63 6.15 -8.87 -31.16
C LYS A 63 6.37 -9.34 -29.72
N ASN A 64 6.72 -10.62 -29.56
CA ASN A 64 6.99 -11.26 -28.27
C ASN A 64 5.77 -11.36 -27.35
N VAL A 65 4.57 -11.53 -27.93
CA VAL A 65 3.40 -11.99 -27.17
C VAL A 65 3.54 -13.49 -26.92
N TYR A 66 3.44 -13.89 -25.66
CA TYR A 66 3.45 -15.29 -25.22
C TYR A 66 2.51 -15.46 -24.02
N ALA A 67 2.07 -16.68 -23.79
CA ALA A 67 1.28 -17.02 -22.61
C ALA A 67 2.13 -17.80 -21.61
N LEU A 68 1.92 -17.53 -20.32
CA LEU A 68 2.31 -18.41 -19.21
C LEU A 68 1.08 -18.66 -18.36
N GLY A 69 1.15 -19.63 -17.46
CA GLY A 69 0.05 -19.87 -16.54
C GLY A 69 0.41 -20.96 -15.54
N GLU A 70 -0.55 -21.28 -14.68
CA GLU A 70 -0.39 -22.29 -13.66
C GLU A 70 -1.64 -23.16 -13.57
N CYS A 71 -1.42 -24.44 -13.27
CA CYS A 71 -2.44 -25.45 -13.05
C CYS A 71 -2.40 -25.86 -11.57
N ILE A 72 -3.18 -25.21 -10.70
CA ILE A 72 -3.21 -25.55 -9.27
C ILE A 72 -4.53 -26.24 -8.96
N ASN A 73 -4.52 -27.23 -8.06
CA ASN A 73 -5.67 -28.08 -7.65
C ASN A 73 -7.01 -27.38 -7.33
N SER A 74 -7.05 -26.05 -7.31
CA SER A 74 -8.25 -25.23 -7.19
C SER A 74 -8.21 -23.96 -8.02
N THR A 75 -7.13 -23.60 -8.71
CA THR A 75 -7.08 -22.35 -9.47
C THR A 75 -6.21 -22.57 -10.69
N ASN A 76 -6.78 -22.33 -11.86
CA ASN A 76 -6.04 -22.41 -13.11
C ASN A 76 -6.01 -21.02 -13.74
N GLU A 77 -4.87 -20.62 -14.27
CA GLU A 77 -4.66 -19.28 -14.80
C GLU A 77 -3.91 -19.34 -16.11
N ILE A 78 -4.25 -18.43 -17.02
CA ILE A 78 -3.45 -18.09 -18.20
C ILE A 78 -3.24 -16.59 -18.25
N ALA A 79 -1.99 -16.16 -18.41
CA ALA A 79 -1.56 -14.78 -18.52
C ALA A 79 -0.84 -14.56 -19.85
N ILE A 80 -1.38 -13.68 -20.68
CA ILE A 80 -0.79 -13.22 -21.94
C ILE A 80 0.13 -12.05 -21.64
N PHE A 81 1.42 -12.20 -21.90
CA PHE A 81 2.43 -11.19 -21.67
C PHE A 81 2.71 -10.37 -22.93
N PHE A 82 2.76 -9.05 -22.75
CA PHE A 82 3.15 -8.06 -23.75
C PHE A 82 4.39 -7.33 -23.26
N LYS A 83 5.29 -6.95 -24.19
CA LYS A 83 6.41 -6.03 -23.93
C LYS A 83 7.07 -6.26 -22.55
N LYS A 84 7.74 -7.40 -22.36
CA LYS A 84 8.49 -7.87 -21.16
C LYS A 84 7.79 -7.87 -19.78
N LYS A 85 6.81 -7.02 -19.48
CA LYS A 85 6.26 -6.81 -18.12
C LYS A 85 4.80 -6.31 -18.06
N SER A 86 4.09 -6.27 -19.17
CA SER A 86 2.63 -6.06 -19.16
C SER A 86 1.95 -7.41 -19.33
N MET A 87 0.82 -7.63 -18.68
CA MET A 87 0.09 -8.90 -18.76
C MET A 87 -1.42 -8.68 -18.74
N TRP A 88 -2.12 -9.53 -19.48
CA TRP A 88 -3.57 -9.70 -19.40
C TRP A 88 -3.85 -11.15 -19.03
N ALA A 89 -4.51 -11.37 -17.91
CA ALA A 89 -4.70 -12.68 -17.32
C ALA A 89 -6.18 -13.05 -17.17
N ILE A 90 -6.45 -14.33 -17.33
CA ILE A 90 -7.74 -14.98 -17.08
C ILE A 90 -7.51 -16.07 -16.04
N ALA A 91 -8.20 -15.96 -14.91
CA ALA A 91 -8.11 -16.92 -13.81
C ALA A 91 -9.44 -17.62 -13.60
N PHE A 92 -9.40 -18.92 -13.35
CA PHE A 92 -10.54 -19.80 -13.11
C PHE A 92 -10.46 -20.31 -11.68
N GLN A 93 -11.52 -20.12 -10.89
CA GLN A 93 -11.57 -20.51 -9.48
C GLN A 93 -12.92 -21.18 -9.18
N PRO A 94 -12.97 -22.30 -8.43
CA PRO A 94 -14.21 -22.84 -7.93
C PRO A 94 -14.81 -21.88 -6.91
N TYR A 95 -16.13 -21.78 -6.91
CA TYR A 95 -16.89 -20.90 -6.03
C TYR A 95 -17.98 -21.72 -5.32
N ASP A 96 -18.25 -21.46 -4.05
CA ASP A 96 -19.15 -22.32 -3.24
C ASP A 96 -20.58 -22.39 -3.80
N THR A 97 -21.01 -21.36 -4.52
CA THR A 97 -22.35 -21.27 -5.14
C THR A 97 -22.35 -21.51 -6.65
N HIS A 98 -21.18 -21.48 -7.29
CA HIS A 98 -21.00 -21.68 -8.72
C HIS A 98 -19.71 -22.48 -8.96
N PRO A 99 -19.76 -23.61 -9.67
CA PRO A 99 -18.61 -24.50 -9.74
C PRO A 99 -17.35 -23.90 -10.38
N VAL A 100 -17.44 -22.85 -11.22
CA VAL A 100 -16.28 -22.05 -11.65
C VAL A 100 -16.64 -20.58 -11.85
N ALA A 101 -15.82 -19.67 -11.32
CA ALA A 101 -15.81 -18.24 -11.62
C ALA A 101 -14.57 -17.89 -12.45
N MET A 102 -14.77 -17.16 -13.55
CA MET A 102 -13.72 -16.65 -14.43
C MET A 102 -13.50 -15.15 -14.15
N TYR A 103 -12.30 -14.84 -13.68
CA TYR A 103 -11.82 -13.48 -13.40
C TYR A 103 -10.88 -13.02 -14.51
N ARG A 104 -10.86 -11.70 -14.73
CA ARG A 104 -9.99 -11.07 -15.73
C ARG A 104 -9.22 -9.93 -15.09
N VAL A 105 -7.91 -9.93 -15.30
CA VAL A 105 -6.99 -8.97 -14.69
C VAL A 105 -6.07 -8.42 -15.77
N PHE A 106 -5.78 -7.13 -15.71
CA PHE A 106 -4.77 -6.49 -16.55
C PHE A 106 -3.76 -5.78 -15.66
N GLN A 107 -2.47 -6.00 -15.90
CA GLN A 107 -1.40 -5.36 -15.12
C GLN A 107 -0.30 -4.87 -16.07
N PHE A 108 0.29 -3.72 -15.76
CA PHE A 108 1.41 -3.21 -16.53
C PHE A 108 2.31 -2.28 -15.73
N ILE A 109 3.52 -2.06 -16.25
CA ILE A 109 4.43 -1.03 -15.76
C ILE A 109 4.38 0.16 -16.75
N PRO A 110 3.87 1.34 -16.35
CA PRO A 110 3.64 2.45 -17.28
C PRO A 110 4.88 2.87 -18.08
N LYS A 111 6.05 2.88 -17.46
CA LYS A 111 7.32 3.19 -18.14
C LYS A 111 7.67 2.21 -19.27
N GLU A 112 7.26 0.95 -19.16
CA GLU A 112 7.55 -0.06 -20.18
C GLU A 112 6.57 0.06 -21.37
N ILE A 113 5.32 0.50 -21.11
CA ILE A 113 4.31 0.73 -22.16
C ILE A 113 4.55 2.08 -22.86
N PHE A 114 4.66 3.17 -22.08
CA PHE A 114 4.67 4.55 -22.58
C PHE A 114 6.08 5.16 -22.70
N GLY A 115 7.13 4.42 -22.32
CA GLY A 115 8.50 4.89 -22.39
C GLY A 115 8.76 6.13 -21.52
N SER A 116 9.39 7.14 -22.11
CA SER A 116 9.71 8.40 -21.42
C SER A 116 8.51 9.31 -21.18
N ALA A 117 7.37 9.06 -21.82
CA ALA A 117 6.16 9.86 -21.63
C ALA A 117 5.56 9.68 -20.22
N VAL A 118 5.75 8.49 -19.61
CA VAL A 118 5.29 8.17 -18.26
C VAL A 118 6.39 7.46 -17.48
N ASN A 119 7.11 8.17 -16.62
CA ASN A 119 8.23 7.61 -15.84
C ASN A 119 7.78 6.99 -14.50
N ILE A 120 6.75 6.13 -14.53
CA ILE A 120 6.29 5.35 -13.36
C ILE A 120 6.80 3.91 -13.52
N THR A 121 7.55 3.44 -12.52
CA THR A 121 8.14 2.09 -12.48
C THR A 121 7.31 1.09 -11.68
N ASP A 122 6.34 1.57 -10.91
CA ASP A 122 5.45 0.72 -10.14
C ASP A 122 4.47 0.01 -11.07
N GLN A 123 4.09 -1.21 -10.70
CA GLN A 123 3.08 -1.97 -11.42
C GLN A 123 1.70 -1.39 -11.10
N ILE A 124 0.90 -1.18 -12.15
CA ILE A 124 -0.49 -0.74 -12.05
C ILE A 124 -1.38 -1.91 -12.45
N GLY A 125 -2.38 -2.19 -11.61
CA GLY A 125 -3.30 -3.29 -11.81
C GLY A 125 -4.74 -2.83 -12.00
N PHE A 126 -5.45 -3.60 -12.81
CA PHE A 126 -6.80 -3.39 -13.27
C PHE A 126 -7.57 -4.71 -13.14
N SER A 127 -8.81 -4.67 -12.65
CA SER A 127 -9.69 -5.84 -12.64
C SER A 127 -11.05 -5.51 -13.29
N ASP A 128 -11.64 -6.50 -13.96
CA ASP A 128 -13.05 -6.42 -14.33
C ASP A 128 -13.89 -6.75 -13.08
N PRO A 129 -14.77 -5.83 -12.63
CA PRO A 129 -15.59 -6.08 -11.45
C PRO A 129 -16.63 -7.20 -11.65
N ARG A 130 -16.83 -7.70 -12.88
CA ARG A 130 -17.85 -8.70 -13.21
C ARG A 130 -17.19 -10.04 -13.56
N PRO A 131 -17.12 -11.00 -12.62
CA PRO A 131 -16.73 -12.37 -12.96
C PRO A 131 -17.79 -13.00 -13.88
N VAL A 132 -17.35 -13.92 -14.73
CA VAL A 132 -18.25 -14.80 -15.49
C VAL A 132 -18.36 -16.12 -14.74
N TYR A 133 -19.59 -16.56 -14.46
CA TYR A 133 -19.82 -17.83 -13.78
C TYR A 133 -20.13 -18.91 -14.80
N LEU A 134 -19.44 -20.04 -14.69
CA LEU A 134 -19.70 -21.24 -15.48
C LEU A 134 -20.49 -22.26 -14.66
N LYS A 135 -21.32 -23.00 -15.37
CA LYS A 135 -22.25 -24.00 -14.87
C LYS A 135 -21.57 -25.21 -14.24
N ASP A 136 -20.39 -25.60 -14.72
CA ASP A 136 -19.51 -26.61 -14.12
C ASP A 136 -18.07 -26.54 -14.66
N VAL A 137 -17.17 -27.31 -14.06
CA VAL A 137 -15.76 -27.37 -14.43
C VAL A 137 -15.51 -27.87 -15.85
N SER A 138 -16.46 -28.55 -16.50
CA SER A 138 -16.30 -29.07 -17.87
C SER A 138 -16.75 -28.08 -18.95
N HIS A 139 -17.33 -26.93 -18.59
CA HIS A 139 -17.79 -25.94 -19.55
C HIS A 139 -16.70 -24.94 -19.93
N SER A 140 -16.74 -24.48 -21.18
CA SER A 140 -15.96 -23.36 -21.68
C SER A 140 -16.81 -22.09 -21.70
N TYR A 141 -16.17 -20.92 -21.63
CA TYR A 141 -16.80 -19.64 -21.98
C TYR A 141 -16.56 -19.35 -23.45
N LYS A 142 -17.59 -18.92 -24.20
CA LYS A 142 -17.45 -18.50 -25.60
C LYS A 142 -18.15 -17.19 -25.88
N CYS A 143 -17.48 -16.26 -26.55
CA CYS A 143 -18.09 -15.01 -27.00
C CYS A 143 -17.54 -14.63 -28.37
N GLY A 144 -18.35 -14.83 -29.42
CA GLY A 144 -18.01 -14.50 -30.81
C GLY A 144 -18.51 -13.12 -31.27
N ILE A 145 -18.87 -12.26 -30.32
CA ILE A 145 -19.29 -10.88 -30.57
C ILE A 145 -18.28 -9.94 -29.94
N LYS A 146 -18.18 -8.72 -30.50
CA LYS A 146 -17.40 -7.66 -29.89
C LYS A 146 -17.95 -7.37 -28.49
N ASP A 147 -17.12 -7.61 -27.49
CA ASP A 147 -17.37 -7.29 -26.08
C ASP A 147 -16.30 -6.30 -25.61
N GLU A 148 -16.72 -5.31 -24.82
CA GLU A 148 -15.86 -4.21 -24.38
C GLU A 148 -15.89 -4.14 -22.85
N TRP A 149 -14.70 -4.25 -22.25
CA TRP A 149 -14.53 -4.29 -20.81
C TRP A 149 -13.75 -3.07 -20.36
N ALA A 150 -14.44 -2.22 -19.59
CA ALA A 150 -13.81 -1.12 -18.88
C ALA A 150 -13.28 -1.65 -17.53
N TYR A 151 -11.97 -1.62 -17.37
CA TYR A 151 -11.36 -2.07 -16.13
C TYR A 151 -11.23 -0.93 -15.13
N SER A 152 -11.35 -1.26 -13.83
CA SER A 152 -11.10 -0.31 -12.75
C SER A 152 -9.69 -0.52 -12.19
N SER A 153 -8.91 0.56 -12.07
CA SER A 153 -7.60 0.48 -11.41
C SER A 153 -7.79 0.23 -9.91
N TYR A 154 -7.04 -0.72 -9.36
CA TYR A 154 -6.96 -0.96 -7.92
C TYR A 154 -5.62 -0.48 -7.31
N THR A 155 -4.72 0.06 -8.13
CA THR A 155 -3.46 0.66 -7.66
C THR A 155 -3.58 2.19 -7.66
N PRO A 156 -3.51 2.86 -6.50
CA PRO A 156 -3.52 4.32 -6.46
C PRO A 156 -2.18 4.88 -6.97
N VAL A 157 -2.24 5.90 -7.83
CA VAL A 157 -1.08 6.61 -8.37
C VAL A 157 -1.29 8.10 -8.30
N SER A 158 -0.32 8.83 -7.76
CA SER A 158 -0.51 10.21 -7.27
C SER A 158 -0.37 11.32 -8.33
N SER A 159 -0.05 10.98 -9.60
CA SER A 159 0.18 12.00 -10.65
C SER A 159 -0.36 11.65 -12.03
N TYR A 160 -0.86 10.43 -12.23
CA TYR A 160 -1.46 9.99 -13.49
C TYR A 160 -2.74 9.23 -13.20
N ASN A 161 -3.73 9.42 -14.06
CA ASN A 161 -4.90 8.56 -14.14
C ASN A 161 -4.72 7.65 -15.35
N PHE A 162 -4.88 6.35 -15.14
CA PHE A 162 -4.81 5.37 -16.22
C PHE A 162 -6.20 4.77 -16.45
N THR A 163 -6.55 4.59 -17.71
CA THR A 163 -7.72 3.80 -18.12
C THR A 163 -7.25 2.69 -19.05
N ALA A 164 -7.83 1.51 -18.90
CA ALA A 164 -7.59 0.38 -19.77
C ALA A 164 -8.93 -0.16 -20.28
N THR A 165 -9.06 -0.22 -21.59
CA THR A 165 -10.23 -0.78 -22.28
C THR A 165 -9.79 -2.01 -23.04
N VAL A 166 -10.27 -3.18 -22.63
CA VAL A 166 -10.04 -4.44 -23.36
C VAL A 166 -11.24 -4.69 -24.25
N THR A 167 -11.02 -4.65 -25.55
CA THR A 167 -12.00 -5.07 -26.56
C THR A 167 -11.69 -6.49 -26.96
N VAL A 168 -12.63 -7.41 -26.80
CA VAL A 168 -12.52 -8.80 -27.26
C VAL A 168 -13.48 -9.02 -28.42
N PHE A 169 -12.98 -9.54 -29.53
CA PHE A 169 -13.76 -9.77 -30.74
C PHE A 169 -14.27 -11.20 -30.85
N ASP A 170 -13.43 -12.15 -30.42
CA ASP A 170 -13.73 -13.56 -30.34
C ASP A 170 -12.95 -14.13 -29.16
N ILE A 171 -13.61 -14.92 -28.31
CA ILE A 171 -12.95 -15.63 -27.21
C ILE A 171 -13.62 -16.98 -27.01
N GLN A 172 -12.81 -18.02 -26.85
CA GLN A 172 -13.22 -19.27 -26.25
C GLN A 172 -12.17 -19.67 -25.23
N THR A 173 -12.58 -19.94 -23.99
CA THR A 173 -11.62 -20.28 -22.94
C THR A 173 -12.19 -21.26 -21.93
N GLN A 174 -11.34 -22.14 -21.43
CA GLN A 174 -11.68 -23.10 -20.40
C GLN A 174 -10.45 -23.35 -19.56
N GLY A 175 -10.58 -23.16 -18.26
CA GLY A 175 -9.49 -23.38 -17.33
C GLY A 175 -9.66 -24.58 -16.42
N MET A 176 -10.72 -25.39 -16.51
CA MET A 176 -10.89 -26.56 -15.65
C MET A 176 -11.52 -27.70 -16.44
N GLY A 177 -11.45 -28.92 -15.91
CA GLY A 177 -12.20 -30.08 -16.44
C GLY A 177 -11.95 -30.39 -17.92
N LEU A 178 -10.77 -30.02 -18.46
CA LEU A 178 -10.40 -30.31 -19.84
C LEU A 178 -10.25 -31.83 -20.03
N THR A 179 -10.73 -32.32 -21.16
CA THR A 179 -10.57 -33.71 -21.58
C THR A 179 -9.72 -33.75 -22.84
N GLY A 180 -8.40 -33.78 -22.66
CA GLY A 180 -7.44 -33.63 -23.76
C GLY A 180 -7.21 -32.16 -24.14
N ARG A 181 -7.16 -31.87 -25.46
CA ARG A 181 -6.90 -30.52 -26.01
C ARG A 181 -8.14 -29.88 -26.64
N GLU A 182 -9.33 -30.33 -26.24
CA GLU A 182 -10.60 -29.85 -26.77
C GLU A 182 -11.38 -29.08 -25.70
N TYR A 183 -12.07 -28.02 -26.12
CA TYR A 183 -13.04 -27.33 -25.27
C TYR A 183 -14.25 -28.22 -25.02
N GLY A 184 -14.74 -28.23 -23.79
CA GLY A 184 -16.06 -28.75 -23.46
C GLY A 184 -17.19 -27.81 -23.89
N PRO A 185 -18.44 -28.13 -23.52
CA PRO A 185 -19.63 -27.36 -23.90
C PRO A 185 -19.48 -25.87 -23.59
N ALA A 186 -19.80 -25.02 -24.56
CA ALA A 186 -19.61 -23.57 -24.43
C ALA A 186 -20.84 -22.86 -23.85
N GLU A 187 -20.60 -22.05 -22.81
CA GLU A 187 -21.53 -21.01 -22.37
C GLU A 187 -21.31 -19.77 -23.19
N VAL A 188 -22.29 -19.49 -24.05
CA VAL A 188 -22.23 -18.36 -24.98
C VAL A 188 -22.60 -17.09 -24.23
N CYS A 189 -21.76 -16.07 -24.36
CA CYS A 189 -22.03 -14.75 -23.79
C CYS A 189 -23.40 -14.22 -24.27
N ILE A 190 -24.13 -13.59 -23.35
CA ILE A 190 -25.39 -12.94 -23.70
C ILE A 190 -25.04 -11.68 -24.46
N SER A 191 -25.38 -11.63 -25.75
CA SER A 191 -25.24 -10.40 -26.52
C SER A 191 -26.00 -9.28 -25.82
N PRO A 192 -25.37 -8.13 -25.54
CA PRO A 192 -26.10 -7.00 -24.98
C PRO A 192 -27.26 -6.73 -25.94
N VAL A 193 -28.48 -6.97 -25.45
CA VAL A 193 -29.69 -6.75 -26.23
C VAL A 193 -29.55 -5.33 -26.79
N PRO A 194 -29.52 -5.15 -28.13
CA PRO A 194 -29.29 -3.85 -28.70
C PRO A 194 -30.31 -2.90 -28.09
N VAL A 195 -29.82 -1.96 -27.27
CA VAL A 195 -30.67 -0.94 -26.69
C VAL A 195 -31.34 -0.29 -27.88
N PRO A 196 -32.68 -0.40 -28.04
CA PRO A 196 -33.33 0.08 -29.24
C PRO A 196 -32.94 1.54 -29.41
N SER A 197 -32.21 1.85 -30.49
CA SER A 197 -31.83 3.23 -30.79
C SER A 197 -33.09 4.07 -30.64
N PRO A 198 -33.06 5.15 -29.83
CA PRO A 198 -34.24 5.98 -29.66
C PRO A 198 -34.72 6.37 -31.05
N LYS A 199 -35.90 5.87 -31.45
CA LYS A 199 -36.51 6.26 -32.72
C LYS A 199 -36.46 7.77 -32.76
N PRO A 200 -35.94 8.40 -33.83
CA PRO A 200 -35.90 9.84 -33.92
C PRO A 200 -37.32 10.35 -33.73
N VAL A 201 -37.57 10.97 -32.58
CA VAL A 201 -38.88 11.53 -32.25
C VAL A 201 -39.08 12.65 -33.24
N THR A 202 -39.81 12.36 -34.32
CA THR A 202 -40.29 13.33 -35.30
C THR A 202 -41.48 14.07 -34.68
N GLY A 203 -41.24 14.67 -33.51
CA GLY A 203 -42.18 15.49 -32.77
C GLY A 203 -41.95 16.94 -33.14
N LYS A 204 -42.89 17.49 -33.92
CA LYS A 204 -43.04 18.93 -34.19
C LYS A 204 -42.88 19.73 -32.89
N PRO A 205 -42.14 20.86 -32.89
CA PRO A 205 -41.89 21.65 -31.69
C PRO A 205 -43.21 22.03 -31.02
N ALA A 206 -43.43 21.51 -29.82
CA ALA A 206 -44.55 21.91 -28.98
C ALA A 206 -44.30 23.35 -28.52
N SER A 207 -45.29 24.19 -28.79
CA SER A 207 -45.33 25.61 -28.47
C SER A 207 -45.02 25.88 -26.98
N PRO A 208 -44.38 27.00 -26.63
CA PRO A 208 -44.04 27.33 -25.25
C PRO A 208 -45.30 27.39 -24.38
N PRO A 209 -45.31 26.79 -23.17
CA PRO A 209 -46.41 26.97 -22.26
C PRO A 209 -46.50 28.43 -21.83
N LYS A 210 -47.69 28.98 -22.01
CA LYS A 210 -48.07 30.35 -21.67
C LYS A 210 -47.84 30.60 -20.16
N PRO A 211 -47.20 31.71 -19.77
CA PRO A 211 -46.93 31.99 -18.37
C PRO A 211 -48.25 32.22 -17.62
N VAL A 212 -48.52 31.36 -16.63
CA VAL A 212 -49.65 31.53 -15.71
C VAL A 212 -49.20 32.43 -14.56
N THR A 213 -49.63 33.69 -14.61
CA THR A 213 -49.45 34.67 -13.54
C THR A 213 -50.42 34.36 -12.40
N HIS A 214 -49.94 33.68 -11.35
CA HIS A 214 -50.66 33.62 -10.08
C HIS A 214 -50.38 34.87 -9.26
N VAL A 215 -51.37 35.78 -9.21
CA VAL A 215 -51.42 36.90 -8.28
C VAL A 215 -51.70 36.34 -6.88
N VAL A 216 -50.64 36.09 -6.12
CA VAL A 216 -50.76 35.80 -4.68
C VAL A 216 -50.69 37.13 -3.94
N LYS A 217 -51.85 37.52 -3.39
CA LYS A 217 -52.02 38.70 -2.54
C LYS A 217 -51.36 38.42 -1.19
N SER A 218 -50.12 38.86 -1.03
CA SER A 218 -49.37 38.78 0.22
C SER A 218 -49.89 39.83 1.21
N THR A 219 -50.69 39.40 2.19
CA THR A 219 -50.97 40.17 3.40
C THR A 219 -49.82 40.01 4.36
N THR A 220 -48.99 41.05 4.49
CA THR A 220 -47.91 41.17 5.46
C THR A 220 -48.47 41.29 6.88
N PRO A 221 -48.24 40.31 7.78
CA PRO A 221 -48.43 40.51 9.21
C PRO A 221 -47.16 41.19 9.74
N VAL A 222 -47.32 42.39 10.29
CA VAL A 222 -46.27 43.07 11.06
C VAL A 222 -46.03 42.26 12.33
N HIS A 223 -45.00 41.40 12.31
CA HIS A 223 -44.58 40.67 13.50
C HIS A 223 -43.78 41.60 14.43
N PRO A 224 -43.99 41.46 15.75
CA PRO A 224 -43.32 42.28 16.76
C PRO A 224 -41.82 41.99 16.77
N VAL A 225 -41.04 43.08 16.80
CA VAL A 225 -39.58 43.09 16.95
C VAL A 225 -39.22 42.32 18.21
N THR A 226 -38.76 41.09 18.04
CA THR A 226 -38.28 40.25 19.13
C THR A 226 -36.80 40.56 19.31
N HIS A 227 -36.43 41.04 20.50
CA HIS A 227 -35.05 41.33 20.87
C HIS A 227 -34.16 40.12 20.60
N ILE A 228 -33.19 40.32 19.71
CA ILE A 228 -32.21 39.31 19.30
C ILE A 228 -31.29 39.07 20.50
N SER A 229 -31.53 37.97 21.21
CA SER A 229 -30.64 37.52 22.28
C SER A 229 -29.26 37.21 21.68
N PRO A 230 -28.15 37.55 22.36
CA PRO A 230 -26.80 37.40 21.80
C PRO A 230 -26.57 35.96 21.36
N THR A 231 -26.19 35.82 20.09
CA THR A 231 -25.87 34.55 19.43
C THR A 231 -24.85 33.80 20.27
N GLN A 232 -25.29 32.79 21.02
CA GLN A 232 -24.38 31.91 21.76
C GLN A 232 -23.40 31.30 20.76
N GLN A 233 -22.11 31.51 21.02
CA GLN A 233 -21.04 30.87 20.28
C GLN A 233 -21.30 29.35 20.27
N PRO A 234 -21.30 28.69 19.10
CA PRO A 234 -21.65 27.28 19.00
C PRO A 234 -20.75 26.47 19.95
N VAL A 235 -21.39 25.79 20.90
CA VAL A 235 -20.69 24.92 21.86
C VAL A 235 -19.89 23.90 21.05
N PRO A 236 -18.59 23.71 21.33
CA PRO A 236 -17.79 22.69 20.65
C PRO A 236 -18.51 21.33 20.69
N PRO A 237 -18.51 20.57 19.58
CA PRO A 237 -19.13 19.25 19.57
C PRO A 237 -18.57 18.40 20.70
N ALA A 238 -19.44 17.77 21.48
CA ALA A 238 -19.01 16.82 22.50
C ALA A 238 -18.13 15.73 21.84
N LYS A 239 -17.07 15.28 22.53
CA LYS A 239 -16.18 14.23 22.04
C LYS A 239 -16.98 12.91 21.92
N ALA A 240 -16.81 12.18 20.82
CA ALA A 240 -17.44 10.87 20.65
C ALA A 240 -16.94 9.87 21.71
N PRO A 241 -17.82 9.02 22.28
CA PRO A 241 -17.42 8.00 23.25
C PRO A 241 -16.60 6.90 22.57
N LEU A 242 -15.69 6.27 23.33
CA LEU A 242 -14.99 5.06 22.90
C LEU A 242 -15.90 3.86 23.17
N ASN A 243 -16.32 3.18 22.12
CA ASN A 243 -17.25 2.06 22.21
C ASN A 243 -16.57 0.76 21.82
N SER A 244 -16.95 -0.34 22.48
CA SER A 244 -16.51 -1.70 22.16
C SER A 244 -17.70 -2.52 21.64
N TYR A 245 -17.55 -3.11 20.46
CA TYR A 245 -18.53 -3.89 19.74
C TYR A 245 -18.02 -5.32 19.58
N SER A 246 -18.89 -6.31 19.73
CA SER A 246 -18.55 -7.71 19.49
C SER A 246 -19.70 -8.45 18.80
N VAL A 247 -19.35 -9.40 17.94
CA VAL A 247 -20.29 -10.31 17.28
C VAL A 247 -19.89 -11.74 17.64
N LYS A 248 -20.87 -12.56 18.00
CA LYS A 248 -20.67 -13.95 18.41
C LYS A 248 -21.37 -14.92 17.47
N ASN A 249 -20.76 -16.10 17.28
CA ASN A 249 -21.40 -17.28 16.69
C ASN A 249 -21.53 -18.34 17.79
N GLY A 250 -22.73 -18.50 18.35
CA GLY A 250 -22.89 -19.23 19.59
C GLY A 250 -22.12 -18.55 20.73
N ASP A 251 -21.18 -19.28 21.34
CA ASP A 251 -20.35 -18.76 22.43
C ASP A 251 -19.04 -18.10 21.97
N GLU A 252 -18.67 -18.25 20.69
CA GLU A 252 -17.40 -17.78 20.16
C GLU A 252 -17.49 -16.36 19.60
N VAL A 253 -16.60 -15.46 20.04
CA VAL A 253 -16.50 -14.11 19.46
C VAL A 253 -15.76 -14.16 18.13
N CYS A 254 -16.43 -13.79 17.04
CA CYS A 254 -15.86 -13.82 15.69
C CYS A 254 -15.36 -12.44 15.22
N ILE A 255 -16.01 -11.36 15.67
CA ILE A 255 -15.63 -9.97 15.37
C ILE A 255 -15.56 -9.20 16.69
N SER A 256 -14.50 -8.43 16.88
CA SER A 256 -14.36 -7.44 17.95
C SER A 256 -13.88 -6.13 17.36
N MET A 257 -14.51 -5.02 17.72
CA MET A 257 -14.12 -3.68 17.27
C MET A 257 -14.23 -2.68 18.41
N GLU A 258 -13.18 -1.89 18.64
CA GLU A 258 -13.18 -0.78 19.60
C GLU A 258 -12.86 0.51 18.83
N THR A 259 -13.70 1.54 18.94
CA THR A 259 -13.50 2.79 18.19
C THR A 259 -14.41 3.92 18.68
N MET A 260 -13.99 5.17 18.45
CA MET A 260 -14.84 6.36 18.50
C MET A 260 -15.36 6.66 17.09
N LEU A 261 -16.68 6.74 16.92
CA LEU A 261 -17.32 6.94 15.61
C LEU A 261 -18.05 8.29 15.54
N THR A 262 -17.74 9.06 14.51
CA THR A 262 -18.42 10.31 14.17
C THR A 262 -18.82 10.32 12.70
N LEU A 263 -20.07 10.62 12.41
CA LEU A 263 -20.64 10.74 11.08
C LEU A 263 -20.75 12.21 10.69
N VAL A 264 -20.33 12.56 9.48
CA VAL A 264 -20.51 13.90 8.90
C VAL A 264 -21.38 13.73 7.66
N ILE A 265 -22.61 14.23 7.71
CA ILE A 265 -23.66 13.97 6.71
C ILE A 265 -24.12 15.29 6.12
N LYS A 266 -23.93 15.44 4.81
CA LYS A 266 -24.45 16.52 3.99
C LYS A 266 -25.87 16.18 3.57
N TYR A 267 -26.81 17.07 3.83
CA TYR A 267 -28.23 16.88 3.56
C TYR A 267 -28.83 18.09 2.83
N PRO A 268 -29.81 17.87 1.93
CA PRO A 268 -30.44 18.93 1.15
C PRO A 268 -31.34 19.82 2.01
N VAL A 269 -31.32 21.14 1.76
CA VAL A 269 -32.18 22.12 2.46
C VAL A 269 -32.92 23.04 1.47
N THR A 270 -34.05 23.63 1.89
CA THR A 270 -34.91 24.47 1.03
C THR A 270 -34.51 25.95 0.98
N THR A 271 -33.40 26.35 1.60
CA THR A 271 -33.03 27.77 1.68
C THR A 271 -32.53 28.33 0.34
N ALA A 272 -33.00 29.53 -0.03
CA ALA A 272 -32.73 30.17 -1.32
C ALA A 272 -31.23 30.28 -1.70
N ASP A 273 -30.33 30.32 -0.72
CA ASP A 273 -28.89 30.56 -0.92
C ASP A 273 -28.00 29.33 -0.79
N LYS A 274 -28.52 28.19 -0.28
CA LYS A 274 -27.72 26.97 -0.06
C LYS A 274 -28.54 25.72 -0.36
N TYR A 275 -28.00 24.86 -1.24
CA TYR A 275 -28.62 23.58 -1.57
C TYR A 275 -28.41 22.51 -0.50
N TYR A 276 -27.39 22.64 0.37
CA TYR A 276 -27.03 21.63 1.36
C TYR A 276 -26.53 22.22 2.67
N LYS A 277 -26.77 21.51 3.78
CA LYS A 277 -26.13 21.70 5.09
C LYS A 277 -25.43 20.42 5.53
N THR A 278 -24.58 20.50 6.56
CA THR A 278 -23.88 19.35 7.12
C THR A 278 -24.29 19.16 8.57
N ALA A 279 -24.60 17.94 8.97
CA ALA A 279 -24.79 17.52 10.35
C ALA A 279 -23.61 16.64 10.80
N THR A 280 -23.19 16.80 12.04
CA THR A 280 -22.20 15.94 12.68
C THR A 280 -22.88 15.14 13.78
N VAL A 281 -22.82 13.81 13.70
CA VAL A 281 -23.50 12.89 14.61
C VAL A 281 -22.48 11.93 15.20
N ASN A 282 -22.31 11.94 16.51
CA ASN A 282 -21.50 10.93 17.18
C ASN A 282 -22.34 9.68 17.43
N VAL A 283 -21.76 8.50 17.23
CA VAL A 283 -22.41 7.25 17.61
C VAL A 283 -22.44 7.18 19.14
N PRO A 284 -23.62 7.04 19.78
CA PRO A 284 -23.73 7.09 21.23
C PRO A 284 -23.16 5.83 21.89
N GLY A 285 -22.87 5.91 23.19
CA GLY A 285 -22.25 4.82 23.95
C GLY A 285 -23.15 3.60 24.19
N ASP A 286 -24.45 3.76 24.01
CA ASP A 286 -25.48 2.72 24.14
C ASP A 286 -25.88 2.09 22.79
N ALA A 287 -25.12 2.38 21.72
CA ALA A 287 -25.32 1.75 20.41
C ALA A 287 -25.19 0.22 20.50
N LYS A 288 -26.06 -0.49 19.77
CA LYS A 288 -26.15 -1.95 19.82
C LYS A 288 -25.45 -2.59 18.62
N ALA A 289 -24.52 -3.50 18.89
CA ALA A 289 -23.88 -4.32 17.87
C ALA A 289 -24.65 -5.63 17.62
N THR A 290 -24.80 -5.97 16.34
CA THR A 290 -25.26 -7.26 15.83
C THR A 290 -24.36 -7.65 14.66
N GLY A 291 -24.50 -8.85 14.08
CA GLY A 291 -23.69 -9.22 12.93
C GLY A 291 -23.85 -10.67 12.53
N ASN A 292 -23.06 -11.06 11.52
CA ASN A 292 -23.02 -12.43 11.02
C ASN A 292 -21.56 -12.87 10.80
N CYS A 293 -21.16 -13.93 11.51
CA CYS A 293 -19.82 -14.52 11.46
C CYS A 293 -19.59 -15.45 10.27
N GLN A 294 -20.66 -15.83 9.56
CA GLN A 294 -20.68 -16.84 8.51
C GLN A 294 -21.51 -16.34 7.32
N VAL A 295 -21.22 -15.13 6.84
CA VAL A 295 -21.79 -14.67 5.56
C VAL A 295 -21.22 -15.51 4.42
N SER A 296 -19.90 -15.76 4.46
CA SER A 296 -19.19 -16.77 3.68
C SER A 296 -17.90 -17.16 4.43
N GLU A 297 -17.10 -18.08 3.88
CA GLU A 297 -15.78 -18.43 4.45
C GLU A 297 -14.81 -17.23 4.51
N THR A 298 -15.02 -16.25 3.64
CA THR A 298 -14.17 -15.08 3.45
C THR A 298 -14.82 -13.77 3.89
N THR A 299 -16.08 -13.78 4.33
CA THR A 299 -16.83 -12.56 4.63
C THR A 299 -17.55 -12.63 5.98
N GLN A 300 -17.44 -11.56 6.76
CA GLN A 300 -18.14 -11.33 8.03
C GLN A 300 -18.74 -9.94 8.07
N GLU A 301 -19.82 -9.76 8.84
CA GLU A 301 -20.53 -8.48 8.96
C GLU A 301 -20.73 -8.08 10.41
N LEU A 302 -20.49 -6.80 10.71
CA LEU A 302 -20.83 -6.13 11.96
C LEU A 302 -21.81 -4.99 11.65
N SER A 303 -22.97 -4.99 12.29
CA SER A 303 -23.97 -3.94 12.20
C SER A 303 -24.13 -3.23 13.55
N ILE A 304 -23.98 -1.91 13.55
CA ILE A 304 -24.14 -1.05 14.73
C ILE A 304 -25.42 -0.24 14.54
N THR A 305 -26.41 -0.49 15.40
CA THR A 305 -27.70 0.21 15.40
C THR A 305 -27.73 1.25 16.52
N PHE A 306 -28.19 2.45 16.19
CA PHE A 306 -28.22 3.58 17.12
C PHE A 306 -29.29 4.59 16.68
N LEU A 307 -29.63 5.53 17.58
CA LEU A 307 -30.70 6.50 17.38
C LEU A 307 -32.01 5.80 16.94
N ASN A 308 -32.91 6.53 16.27
CA ASN A 308 -34.21 6.02 15.83
C ASN A 308 -34.07 5.19 14.54
N GLY A 309 -33.36 4.07 14.62
CA GLY A 309 -33.25 3.09 13.53
C GLY A 309 -32.14 3.37 12.51
N TRP A 310 -31.12 4.15 12.89
CA TRP A 310 -29.91 4.25 12.07
C TRP A 310 -29.09 2.97 12.20
N GLU A 311 -28.38 2.63 11.13
CA GLU A 311 -27.56 1.43 11.07
C GLU A 311 -26.26 1.73 10.34
N LEU A 312 -25.12 1.45 10.98
CA LEU A 312 -23.80 1.51 10.37
C LEU A 312 -23.24 0.08 10.28
N LYS A 313 -23.09 -0.43 9.07
CA LYS A 313 -22.63 -1.80 8.81
C LYS A 313 -21.23 -1.80 8.24
N PHE A 314 -20.35 -2.59 8.85
CA PHE A 314 -19.00 -2.89 8.39
C PHE A 314 -18.97 -4.31 7.83
N THR A 315 -18.46 -4.45 6.61
CA THR A 315 -18.18 -5.76 6.00
C THR A 315 -16.70 -6.02 6.06
N PHE A 316 -16.30 -7.16 6.60
CA PHE A 316 -14.92 -7.63 6.65
C PHE A 316 -14.73 -8.72 5.61
N THR A 317 -13.68 -8.62 4.81
CA THR A 317 -13.35 -9.63 3.80
C THR A 317 -11.90 -10.07 3.94
N LYS A 318 -11.67 -11.38 3.94
CA LYS A 318 -10.32 -11.97 3.79
C LYS A 318 -9.77 -11.60 2.42
N ASP A 319 -8.52 -11.17 2.36
CA ASP A 319 -7.91 -10.85 1.09
C ASP A 319 -7.69 -12.13 0.29
N THR A 320 -8.47 -12.32 -0.78
CA THR A 320 -8.32 -13.49 -1.67
C THR A 320 -6.99 -13.44 -2.42
N ASP A 321 -6.37 -12.26 -2.57
CA ASP A 321 -5.02 -12.17 -3.12
C ASP A 321 -3.99 -12.79 -2.17
N SER A 322 -4.28 -12.88 -0.87
CA SER A 322 -3.47 -13.69 0.08
C SER A 322 -3.70 -15.19 -0.08
N LEU A 323 -4.84 -15.62 -0.64
CA LEU A 323 -5.07 -17.01 -1.03
C LEU A 323 -4.33 -17.34 -2.34
N ILE A 324 -4.31 -16.41 -3.29
CA ILE A 324 -3.55 -16.54 -4.56
C ILE A 324 -2.03 -16.47 -4.27
N GLN A 325 -1.56 -15.48 -3.52
CA GLN A 325 -0.17 -15.43 -3.05
C GLN A 325 0.15 -16.59 -2.09
N GLY A 326 -0.80 -17.05 -1.28
CA GLY A 326 -0.65 -18.22 -0.43
C GLY A 326 -0.46 -19.51 -1.24
N ALA A 327 -1.13 -19.62 -2.40
CA ALA A 327 -0.90 -20.69 -3.37
C ALA A 327 0.50 -20.57 -4.03
N LEU A 328 0.91 -19.36 -4.41
CA LEU A 328 2.23 -19.08 -4.99
C LEU A 328 3.40 -19.21 -3.99
N THR A 329 3.14 -19.03 -2.69
CA THR A 329 4.17 -19.08 -1.62
C THR A 329 4.19 -20.41 -0.85
N ARG A 330 3.55 -21.48 -1.33
CA ARG A 330 3.58 -22.82 -0.69
C ARG A 330 4.99 -23.43 -0.55
N PHE A 331 6.02 -22.84 -1.15
CA PHE A 331 7.42 -23.16 -0.87
C PHE A 331 7.97 -22.54 0.42
N SER A 332 7.24 -21.60 1.03
CA SER A 332 7.50 -21.07 2.36
C SER A 332 6.71 -21.91 3.37
N ARG A 333 7.41 -22.72 4.18
CA ARG A 333 6.89 -23.70 5.14
C ARG A 333 6.03 -23.10 6.29
N ASN A 334 5.59 -21.86 6.14
CA ASN A 334 4.92 -21.03 7.12
C ASN A 334 3.58 -20.56 6.55
N ASN A 335 2.57 -21.43 6.56
CA ASN A 335 1.18 -21.17 6.12
C ASN A 335 0.72 -19.75 6.53
N PRO A 336 0.50 -18.80 5.60
CA PRO A 336 0.14 -17.44 5.96
C PRO A 336 -1.27 -17.43 6.55
N GLU A 337 -1.43 -16.82 7.73
CA GLU A 337 -2.79 -16.44 8.15
C GLU A 337 -3.34 -15.44 7.13
N PRO A 338 -4.60 -15.59 6.70
CA PRO A 338 -5.19 -14.69 5.72
C PRO A 338 -5.19 -13.27 6.29
N SER A 339 -4.69 -12.32 5.51
CA SER A 339 -4.95 -10.91 5.76
C SER A 339 -6.45 -10.64 5.58
N TYR A 340 -6.97 -9.64 6.26
CA TYR A 340 -8.36 -9.21 6.08
C TYR A 340 -8.47 -7.70 6.22
N ARG A 341 -9.52 -7.13 5.63
CA ARG A 341 -9.77 -5.69 5.63
C ARG A 341 -11.25 -5.42 5.82
N ILE A 342 -11.57 -4.19 6.22
CA ILE A 342 -12.93 -3.65 6.02
C ILE A 342 -13.08 -3.47 4.50
N SER A 343 -13.99 -4.18 3.87
CA SER A 343 -14.23 -4.11 2.42
C SER A 343 -15.35 -3.16 2.05
N ASN A 344 -16.29 -2.92 2.96
CA ASN A 344 -17.43 -2.05 2.76
C ASN A 344 -17.91 -1.44 4.08
N ILE A 345 -18.37 -0.19 4.02
CA ILE A 345 -19.05 0.50 5.11
C ILE A 345 -20.33 1.09 4.55
N THR A 346 -21.49 0.65 5.05
CA THR A 346 -22.80 1.17 4.61
C THR A 346 -23.51 1.84 5.76
N LEU A 347 -24.14 2.99 5.51
CA LEU A 347 -24.89 3.74 6.50
C LEU A 347 -26.35 3.87 6.07
N LEU A 348 -27.28 3.34 6.86
CA LEU A 348 -28.71 3.63 6.76
C LEU A 348 -29.04 4.81 7.66
N VAL A 349 -29.51 5.91 7.06
CA VAL A 349 -29.94 7.12 7.77
C VAL A 349 -31.45 7.18 7.82
N VAL A 350 -32.01 7.50 8.99
CA VAL A 350 -33.42 7.85 9.18
C VAL A 350 -33.51 9.34 9.50
N VAL A 351 -34.18 10.12 8.66
CA VAL A 351 -34.28 11.58 8.82
C VAL A 351 -35.02 11.92 10.11
N ASP A 352 -34.34 12.63 11.02
CA ASP A 352 -34.88 13.18 12.26
C ASP A 352 -34.73 14.72 12.22
N LYS A 353 -35.83 15.48 12.32
CA LYS A 353 -35.83 16.94 12.29
C LYS A 353 -35.06 17.58 13.45
N LYS A 354 -34.74 16.85 14.52
CA LYS A 354 -33.83 17.36 15.55
C LYS A 354 -32.38 17.43 15.06
N ILE A 355 -31.99 16.48 14.20
CA ILE A 355 -30.64 16.41 13.60
C ILE A 355 -30.60 17.20 12.28
N PHE A 356 -31.68 17.16 11.50
CA PHE A 356 -31.82 17.76 10.18
C PHE A 356 -33.04 18.70 10.08
N PRO A 357 -33.08 19.81 10.86
CA PRO A 357 -34.28 20.64 11.02
C PRO A 357 -34.81 21.21 9.71
N ASP A 358 -33.92 21.61 8.81
CA ASP A 358 -34.27 22.26 7.54
C ASP A 358 -34.20 21.31 6.34
N SER A 359 -34.12 20.00 6.59
CA SER A 359 -34.03 19.02 5.51
C SER A 359 -35.27 19.06 4.63
N VAL A 360 -35.08 18.99 3.31
CA VAL A 360 -36.20 18.84 2.37
C VAL A 360 -36.83 17.45 2.44
N LEU A 361 -36.11 16.47 2.98
CA LEU A 361 -36.61 15.12 3.19
C LEU A 361 -37.62 15.10 4.35
N GLY A 362 -38.67 14.29 4.22
CA GLY A 362 -39.68 14.12 5.26
C GLY A 362 -39.12 13.45 6.53
N GLU A 363 -39.71 13.74 7.69
CA GLU A 363 -39.41 13.04 8.94
C GLU A 363 -39.60 11.52 8.76
N GLY A 364 -38.66 10.72 9.23
CA GLY A 364 -38.68 9.26 9.10
C GLY A 364 -38.29 8.72 7.71
N ALA A 365 -37.99 9.58 6.73
CA ALA A 365 -37.48 9.14 5.44
C ALA A 365 -36.16 8.37 5.63
N LYS A 366 -36.00 7.27 4.89
CA LYS A 366 -34.80 6.42 4.96
C LYS A 366 -34.01 6.53 3.68
N TYR A 367 -32.69 6.60 3.81
CA TYR A 367 -31.78 6.46 2.68
C TYR A 367 -30.52 5.72 3.10
N THR A 368 -29.98 4.93 2.18
CA THR A 368 -28.78 4.12 2.40
C THR A 368 -27.63 4.70 1.61
N GLU A 369 -26.54 4.94 2.30
CA GLU A 369 -25.30 5.43 1.73
C GLU A 369 -24.28 4.31 1.70
N VAL A 370 -23.70 4.12 0.52
CA VAL A 370 -22.69 3.11 0.24
C VAL A 370 -21.42 3.81 -0.26
N PRO A 371 -20.25 3.17 -0.14
CA PRO A 371 -19.02 3.73 -0.67
C PRO A 371 -19.16 4.01 -2.17
N ALA A 372 -18.77 5.20 -2.60
CA ALA A 372 -18.61 5.55 -4.00
C ALA A 372 -17.63 4.53 -4.58
N SER A 373 -17.91 4.01 -5.78
CA SER A 373 -17.24 2.85 -6.39
C SER A 373 -15.70 2.93 -6.53
N LYS A 374 -15.07 4.03 -6.10
CA LYS A 374 -13.64 4.10 -5.81
C LYS A 374 -13.40 3.49 -4.43
N THR A 375 -12.96 2.24 -4.39
CA THR A 375 -12.58 1.53 -3.15
C THR A 375 -11.68 2.43 -2.28
N PRO A 376 -12.17 2.96 -1.16
CA PRO A 376 -11.31 3.61 -0.19
C PRO A 376 -10.25 2.59 0.25
N ASP A 377 -9.01 3.02 0.51
CA ASP A 377 -8.00 2.17 1.17
C ASP A 377 -8.43 2.01 2.63
N PHE A 378 -9.45 1.19 2.84
CA PHE A 378 -10.00 0.92 4.15
C PHE A 378 -8.92 0.27 5.04
N PRO A 379 -9.03 0.45 6.37
CA PRO A 379 -8.18 -0.23 7.33
C PRO A 379 -8.04 -1.73 7.07
N LYS A 380 -6.79 -2.20 7.05
CA LYS A 380 -6.43 -3.59 6.72
C LYS A 380 -5.39 -4.17 7.66
N LYS A 381 -5.61 -5.42 8.08
CA LYS A 381 -4.65 -6.25 8.82
C LYS A 381 -3.74 -6.93 7.80
N LEU A 382 -2.52 -6.40 7.62
CA LEU A 382 -1.60 -6.82 6.56
C LEU A 382 -0.73 -8.03 6.92
N SER A 383 -0.42 -8.21 8.21
CA SER A 383 0.65 -9.12 8.60
C SER A 383 0.15 -10.42 9.23
N LYS A 384 0.78 -11.53 8.85
CA LYS A 384 0.68 -12.82 9.55
C LYS A 384 1.08 -12.69 11.03
N ASP A 385 2.03 -11.80 11.31
CA ASP A 385 2.56 -11.62 12.66
C ASP A 385 1.67 -10.77 13.55
N SER A 386 0.57 -10.24 13.02
CA SER A 386 -0.38 -9.47 13.81
C SER A 386 -1.64 -10.25 14.07
N ASP A 387 -2.24 -10.05 15.24
CA ASP A 387 -3.48 -10.69 15.67
C ASP A 387 -4.69 -9.78 15.36
N TYR A 388 -4.48 -8.46 15.33
CA TYR A 388 -5.52 -7.45 15.12
C TYR A 388 -4.96 -6.20 14.43
N PHE A 389 -5.84 -5.29 14.00
CA PHE A 389 -5.48 -3.98 13.48
C PHE A 389 -5.65 -2.89 14.55
N ARG A 390 -4.77 -1.88 14.58
CA ARG A 390 -4.86 -0.70 15.46
C ARG A 390 -4.53 0.59 14.70
N CYS A 391 -5.33 1.62 14.93
CA CYS A 391 -5.08 3.00 14.49
C CYS A 391 -5.56 3.98 15.57
N ASP A 392 -4.63 4.59 16.29
CA ASP A 392 -4.94 5.59 17.32
C ASP A 392 -5.27 6.97 16.74
N SER A 393 -4.74 7.27 15.56
CA SER A 393 -5.01 8.48 14.80
C SER A 393 -6.44 8.53 14.24
N ASN A 394 -6.89 9.75 13.93
CA ASN A 394 -8.17 9.97 13.29
C ASN A 394 -8.09 9.55 11.82
N ASP A 395 -9.00 8.69 11.40
CA ASP A 395 -9.17 8.28 10.01
C ASP A 395 -10.54 8.75 9.48
N VAL A 396 -10.59 9.08 8.19
CA VAL A 396 -11.77 9.65 7.54
C VAL A 396 -12.12 8.79 6.32
N ASN A 397 -13.17 8.00 6.46
CA ASN A 397 -13.67 7.12 5.43
C ASN A 397 -14.83 7.80 4.70
N GLN A 398 -14.58 8.27 3.48
CA GLN A 398 -15.61 8.91 2.67
C GLN A 398 -16.51 7.84 2.04
N LEU A 399 -17.79 7.80 2.42
CA LEU A 399 -18.76 6.91 1.80
C LEU A 399 -19.20 7.48 0.45
N ASN A 400 -19.57 8.75 0.37
CA ASN A 400 -19.88 9.38 -0.92
C ASN A 400 -19.55 10.88 -0.87
N GLU A 401 -19.96 11.66 -1.87
CA GLU A 401 -19.71 13.12 -1.88
C GLU A 401 -20.38 13.88 -0.72
N GLY A 402 -21.30 13.24 0.00
CA GLY A 402 -22.05 13.84 1.10
C GLY A 402 -21.81 13.22 2.48
N VAL A 403 -21.17 12.05 2.59
CA VAL A 403 -21.10 11.31 3.86
C VAL A 403 -19.67 10.87 4.17
N GLU A 404 -19.20 11.24 5.35
CA GLU A 404 -17.92 10.80 5.93
C GLU A 404 -18.17 10.01 7.22
N VAL A 405 -17.46 8.89 7.38
CA VAL A 405 -17.35 8.12 8.63
C VAL A 405 -15.97 8.36 9.20
N LYS A 406 -15.89 9.08 10.31
CA LYS A 406 -14.66 9.37 11.04
C LYS A 406 -14.49 8.36 12.16
N THR A 407 -13.33 7.73 12.21
CA THR A 407 -12.95 6.78 13.26
C THR A 407 -11.75 7.31 14.02
N ALA A 408 -11.73 7.14 15.34
CA ALA A 408 -10.53 7.36 16.16
C ALA A 408 -10.32 6.17 17.11
N HIS A 409 -9.07 5.89 17.48
CA HIS A 409 -8.72 4.73 18.31
C HIS A 409 -9.30 3.42 17.78
N LEU A 410 -9.30 3.25 16.46
CA LEU A 410 -9.86 2.08 15.79
C LEU A 410 -8.98 0.86 16.06
N LYS A 411 -9.54 -0.12 16.77
CA LYS A 411 -9.02 -1.49 16.84
C LYS A 411 -10.06 -2.43 16.31
N PHE A 412 -9.66 -3.39 15.50
CA PHE A 412 -10.56 -4.47 15.13
C PHE A 412 -9.84 -5.79 14.92
N LYS A 413 -10.59 -6.85 15.19
CA LYS A 413 -10.22 -8.24 14.98
C LYS A 413 -11.43 -8.93 14.35
N ALA A 414 -11.28 -9.47 13.15
CA ALA A 414 -12.30 -10.24 12.45
C ALA A 414 -11.77 -11.63 12.14
N PHE A 415 -12.65 -12.57 11.81
CA PHE A 415 -12.32 -13.99 11.62
C PHE A 415 -11.58 -14.56 12.82
N ASN A 416 -11.99 -14.13 14.02
CA ASN A 416 -11.24 -14.36 15.24
C ASN A 416 -11.21 -15.85 15.62
N THR A 417 -10.01 -16.42 15.69
CA THR A 417 -9.78 -17.85 15.97
C THR A 417 -9.61 -18.17 17.45
N ASP A 418 -9.33 -17.18 18.31
CA ASP A 418 -9.16 -17.39 19.75
C ASP A 418 -10.46 -17.25 20.55
N ALA A 419 -11.57 -16.92 19.86
CA ALA A 419 -12.90 -16.70 20.41
C ALA A 419 -13.00 -15.63 21.52
N LYS A 420 -11.94 -14.84 21.76
CA LYS A 420 -11.89 -13.82 22.81
C LYS A 420 -12.16 -12.42 22.25
N PRO A 421 -12.85 -11.55 23.00
CA PRO A 421 -13.06 -10.17 22.57
C PRO A 421 -11.83 -9.27 22.78
N SER A 422 -10.77 -9.80 23.40
CA SER A 422 -9.59 -9.01 23.75
C SER A 422 -8.68 -8.77 22.55
N PHE A 423 -8.07 -7.58 22.53
CA PHE A 423 -7.04 -7.20 21.56
C PHE A 423 -5.65 -7.54 22.09
N ASP A 424 -5.47 -8.81 22.47
CA ASP A 424 -4.17 -9.32 22.92
C ASP A 424 -3.30 -9.66 21.69
N GLY A 425 -1.99 -9.55 21.85
CA GLY A 425 -1.02 -9.89 20.81
C GLY A 425 -0.46 -8.69 20.06
N ARG A 426 0.02 -8.92 18.84
CA ARG A 426 0.69 -7.90 18.01
C ARG A 426 -0.33 -7.21 17.12
N ALA A 427 -0.31 -5.87 17.08
CA ALA A 427 -1.16 -5.10 16.18
C ALA A 427 -0.47 -4.82 14.84
N THR A 428 -1.22 -4.89 13.73
CA THR A 428 -0.89 -4.10 12.53
C THR A 428 -1.26 -2.65 12.83
N VAL A 429 -0.28 -1.76 12.83
CA VAL A 429 -0.47 -0.33 13.13
C VAL A 429 -0.66 0.47 11.85
N CYS A 430 -1.58 1.42 11.83
CA CYS A 430 -1.85 2.24 10.65
C CYS A 430 -0.74 3.28 10.37
N GLY A 431 -0.70 3.78 9.13
CA GLY A 431 0.22 4.84 8.70
C GLY A 431 0.14 6.11 9.54
N GLY A 432 -1.07 6.50 9.94
CA GLY A 432 -1.33 7.73 10.70
C GLY A 432 -0.63 7.79 12.06
N ASP A 433 -0.45 6.63 12.70
CA ASP A 433 0.22 6.55 14.01
C ASP A 433 1.75 6.71 13.90
N HIS A 434 2.32 6.49 12.71
CA HIS A 434 3.76 6.65 12.49
C HIS A 434 4.21 8.11 12.36
N HIS A 435 3.28 9.07 12.37
CA HIS A 435 3.59 10.49 12.16
C HIS A 435 3.80 11.30 13.44
N THR A 436 3.45 10.77 14.61
CA THR A 436 3.56 11.51 15.88
C THR A 436 4.85 11.22 16.65
N ALA A 437 5.57 10.13 16.34
CA ALA A 437 6.83 9.79 16.99
C ALA A 437 7.97 9.64 15.96
N SER A 438 8.89 10.60 15.99
CA SER A 438 10.31 10.47 15.65
C SER A 438 10.81 10.23 14.20
N LYS A 439 9.99 10.23 13.13
CA LYS A 439 10.58 10.23 11.77
C LYS A 439 11.45 11.47 11.50
N ALA A 440 11.03 12.65 11.97
CA ALA A 440 11.85 13.86 11.87
C ALA A 440 13.16 13.76 12.67
N GLY A 441 13.12 13.17 13.88
CA GLY A 441 14.30 12.94 14.71
C GLY A 441 15.26 11.91 14.11
N LEU A 442 14.73 10.82 13.55
CA LEU A 442 15.53 9.78 12.90
C LEU A 442 16.15 10.28 11.59
N ILE A 443 15.40 11.02 10.76
CA ILE A 443 15.92 11.64 9.54
C ILE A 443 16.97 12.70 9.88
N ALA A 444 16.72 13.56 10.87
CA ALA A 444 17.70 14.55 11.34
C ALA A 444 18.97 13.87 11.88
N GLY A 445 18.82 12.79 12.64
CA GLY A 445 19.93 12.00 13.17
C GLY A 445 20.81 11.38 12.07
N ILE A 446 20.18 10.79 11.04
CA ILE A 446 20.90 10.23 9.89
C ILE A 446 21.66 11.32 9.12
N ILE A 447 21.03 12.47 8.86
CA ILE A 447 21.68 13.59 8.15
C ILE A 447 22.89 14.11 8.93
N ILE A 448 22.76 14.32 10.24
CA ILE A 448 23.87 14.78 11.09
C ILE A 448 25.03 13.78 11.07
N THR A 449 24.72 12.47 11.15
CA THR A 449 25.75 11.41 11.14
C THR A 449 26.51 11.37 9.83
N ILE A 450 25.81 11.46 8.69
CA ILE A 450 26.43 11.48 7.36
C ILE A 450 27.36 12.70 7.20
N VAL A 451 26.94 13.88 7.66
CA VAL A 451 27.74 15.12 7.57
C VAL A 451 29.01 15.02 8.43
N VAL A 452 28.91 14.52 9.66
CA VAL A 452 30.07 14.38 10.56
C VAL A 452 31.06 13.36 10.02
N VAL A 453 30.60 12.19 9.56
CA VAL A 453 31.49 11.17 8.97
C VAL A 453 32.13 11.68 7.66
N GLY A 454 31.37 12.42 6.85
CA GLY A 454 31.88 13.09 5.65
C GLY A 454 32.99 14.11 5.97
N ALA A 455 32.80 14.96 6.98
CA ALA A 455 33.79 15.95 7.39
C ALA A 455 35.07 15.31 7.95
N VAL A 456 34.93 14.26 8.79
CA VAL A 456 36.07 13.54 9.37
C VAL A 456 36.87 12.80 8.28
N SER A 457 36.18 12.13 7.35
CA SER A 457 36.85 11.45 6.23
C SER A 457 37.58 12.44 5.31
N ALA A 458 36.99 13.60 5.01
CA ALA A 458 37.65 14.67 4.25
C ALA A 458 38.91 15.20 4.97
N LEU A 459 38.84 15.42 6.30
CA LEU A 459 39.98 15.83 7.10
C LEU A 459 41.13 14.81 7.07
N ILE A 460 40.81 13.52 7.17
CA ILE A 460 41.81 12.44 7.07
C ILE A 460 42.49 12.46 5.69
N VAL A 461 41.73 12.62 4.61
CA VAL A 461 42.27 12.73 3.23
C VAL A 461 43.20 13.95 3.10
N VAL A 462 42.81 15.10 3.65
CA VAL A 462 43.65 16.32 3.65
C VAL A 462 44.93 16.14 4.47
N MET A 463 44.86 15.46 5.62
CA MET A 463 46.05 15.17 6.43
C MET A 463 47.01 14.22 5.70
N ILE A 464 46.49 13.19 5.01
CA ILE A 464 47.29 12.26 4.22
C ILE A 464 47.94 12.98 3.02
N SER A 465 47.20 13.86 2.33
CA SER A 465 47.73 14.61 1.18
C SER A 465 48.82 15.61 1.59
N ARG A 466 48.64 16.33 2.71
CA ARG A 466 49.69 17.18 3.30
C ARG A 466 50.93 16.38 3.68
N ARG A 467 50.79 15.21 4.32
CA ARG A 467 51.93 14.34 4.66
C ARG A 467 52.66 13.84 3.41
N ARG A 468 51.95 13.54 2.32
CA ARG A 468 52.59 13.17 1.03
C ARG A 468 53.36 14.35 0.43
N LYS A 469 52.80 15.56 0.47
CA LYS A 469 53.47 16.78 -0.01
C LYS A 469 54.76 17.08 0.76
N LEU A 470 54.75 16.95 2.09
CA LEU A 470 55.94 17.14 2.93
C LEU A 470 57.02 16.08 2.66
N ARG A 471 56.65 14.81 2.45
CA ARG A 471 57.62 13.76 2.05
C ARG A 471 58.25 14.05 0.69
N ASN A 472 57.48 14.59 -0.25
CA ASN A 472 58.01 14.97 -1.56
C ASN A 472 58.95 16.18 -1.46
N GLN A 473 58.67 17.16 -0.59
CA GLN A 473 59.61 18.26 -0.35
C GLN A 473 60.88 17.82 0.38
N GLN A 474 60.82 16.85 1.30
CA GLN A 474 62.02 16.27 1.91
C GLN A 474 62.90 15.51 0.91
N LYS A 475 62.30 14.84 -0.09
CA LYS A 475 63.07 14.26 -1.21
C LYS A 475 63.70 15.33 -2.10
N PHE A 476 63.06 16.49 -2.25
CA PHE A 476 63.57 17.60 -3.05
C PHE A 476 64.70 18.38 -2.35
N MET A 477 64.69 18.46 -1.02
CA MET A 477 65.74 19.14 -0.23
C MET A 477 67.04 18.35 -0.06
N GLY A 478 67.26 17.27 -0.83
CA GLY A 478 68.63 16.77 -1.08
C GLY A 478 69.44 16.32 0.14
N LEU A 479 68.83 16.10 1.31
CA LEU A 479 69.51 15.46 2.45
C LEU A 479 69.57 13.95 2.24
N ARG A 480 70.24 13.53 1.15
CA ARG A 480 70.89 12.21 1.08
C ARG A 480 72.06 12.27 2.06
N ASN A 481 71.80 11.93 3.32
CA ASN A 481 72.88 11.57 4.21
C ASN A 481 73.44 10.22 3.71
N LYS A 482 74.45 10.28 2.83
CA LYS A 482 75.32 9.14 2.48
C LYS A 482 76.18 8.83 3.70
N SER A 483 75.58 8.25 4.73
CA SER A 483 76.36 7.53 5.74
C SER A 483 76.57 6.11 5.22
N ASN A 484 77.62 5.94 4.41
CA ASN A 484 78.25 4.64 4.16
C ASN A 484 78.87 4.18 5.48
N VAL A 485 78.06 3.64 6.40
CA VAL A 485 78.56 2.95 7.58
C VAL A 485 78.78 1.50 7.19
N LYS A 486 80.00 1.21 6.74
CA LYS A 486 80.52 -0.15 6.55
C LYS A 486 80.88 -0.66 7.95
N VAL A 487 79.95 -1.34 8.62
CA VAL A 487 80.23 -2.01 9.88
C VAL A 487 81.06 -3.25 9.58
N VAL A 488 82.37 -3.14 9.75
CA VAL A 488 83.30 -4.27 9.86
C VAL A 488 83.43 -4.58 11.35
N PHE A 489 82.82 -5.67 11.80
CA PHE A 489 83.14 -6.24 13.11
C PHE A 489 84.42 -7.08 12.98
N GLY A 490 85.55 -6.45 13.29
CA GLY A 490 86.81 -7.11 13.62
C GLY A 490 86.99 -7.16 15.13
N HIS A 491 87.39 -8.31 15.64
CA HIS A 491 87.60 -8.59 17.05
C HIS A 491 88.67 -7.68 17.70
N ALA A 492 88.44 -7.39 18.99
CA ALA A 492 89.41 -7.03 20.04
C ALA A 492 89.56 -5.55 20.45
N LYS A 493 89.15 -5.34 21.71
CA LYS A 493 89.69 -4.47 22.76
C LYS A 493 89.82 -2.96 22.49
N GLY A 494 88.90 -2.23 23.12
CA GLY A 494 89.27 -1.10 23.97
C GLY A 494 88.93 0.29 23.45
N VAL A 495 88.33 1.07 24.35
CA VAL A 495 88.23 2.55 24.40
C VAL A 495 86.94 3.17 23.83
N ARG A 496 86.27 3.87 24.77
CA ARG A 496 85.10 4.75 24.64
C ARG A 496 85.34 5.89 23.66
N LEU A 497 84.28 6.34 22.98
CA LEU A 497 83.82 7.74 23.11
C LEU A 497 82.39 7.94 22.57
N LEU A 498 81.62 8.67 23.39
CA LEU A 498 80.29 9.24 23.20
C LEU A 498 80.14 10.00 21.88
N VAL A 499 78.99 9.87 21.21
CA VAL A 499 78.02 10.94 20.83
C VAL A 499 76.88 10.29 20.01
N GLU A 500 75.79 9.85 20.66
CA GLU A 500 74.53 9.57 19.92
C GLU A 500 73.28 9.65 20.83
N GLY A 501 73.16 10.74 21.60
CA GLY A 501 72.18 10.89 22.67
C GLY A 501 71.07 11.93 22.46
N GLN A 502 70.89 12.52 21.27
CA GLN A 502 69.94 13.65 21.11
C GLN A 502 68.86 13.52 20.02
N ARG A 503 68.97 12.62 19.02
CA ARG A 503 67.90 12.48 18.01
C ARG A 503 66.71 11.63 18.43
N LEU A 504 66.89 10.69 19.37
CA LEU A 504 65.79 9.82 19.81
C LEU A 504 64.74 10.56 20.66
N LYS A 505 65.15 11.59 21.43
CA LYS A 505 64.24 12.31 22.34
C LYS A 505 63.18 13.15 21.61
N LEU A 506 63.49 13.69 20.43
CA LEU A 506 62.56 14.55 19.68
C LEU A 506 61.42 13.75 19.03
N HIS A 507 61.71 12.56 18.51
CA HIS A 507 60.68 11.70 17.91
C HIS A 507 59.71 11.15 18.96
N THR A 508 60.21 10.78 20.14
CA THR A 508 59.37 10.32 21.25
C THR A 508 58.46 11.44 21.78
N LEU A 509 58.95 12.68 21.85
CA LEU A 509 58.15 13.82 22.28
C LEU A 509 57.02 14.15 21.28
N GLN A 510 57.30 14.07 19.97
CA GLN A 510 56.30 14.28 18.92
C GLN A 510 55.18 13.22 18.96
N LEU A 511 55.54 11.95 19.16
CA LEU A 511 54.55 10.87 19.32
C LEU A 511 53.70 11.05 20.59
N TYR A 512 54.30 11.55 21.67
CA TYR A 512 53.58 11.81 22.93
C TYR A 512 52.56 12.94 22.79
N LEU A 513 52.92 14.04 22.10
CA LEU A 513 52.01 15.16 21.82
C LEU A 513 50.82 14.74 20.96
N VAL A 514 51.04 13.95 19.90
CA VAL A 514 49.96 13.43 19.05
C VAL A 514 49.03 12.50 19.86
N ARG A 515 49.58 11.68 20.75
CA ARG A 515 48.76 10.83 21.63
C ARG A 515 47.90 11.66 22.59
N LEU A 516 48.43 12.77 23.09
CA LEU A 516 47.71 13.68 24.00
C LEU A 516 46.55 14.39 23.29
N GLU A 517 46.76 14.88 22.06
CA GLU A 517 45.71 15.51 21.25
C GLU A 517 44.58 14.51 20.91
N ILE A 518 44.94 13.27 20.57
CA ILE A 518 43.94 12.22 20.31
C ILE A 518 43.12 11.91 21.57
N GLN A 519 43.74 11.83 22.75
CA GLN A 519 43.00 11.62 23.99
C GLN A 519 42.09 12.80 24.34
N GLN A 520 42.51 14.04 24.11
CA GLN A 520 41.66 15.22 24.33
C GLN A 520 40.44 15.23 23.40
N LEU A 521 40.63 14.92 22.11
CA LEU A 521 39.54 14.79 21.14
C LEU A 521 38.56 13.68 21.51
N LEU A 522 39.07 12.51 21.94
CA LEU A 522 38.23 11.39 22.37
C LEU A 522 37.39 11.76 23.61
N THR A 523 38.00 12.47 24.56
CA THR A 523 37.33 12.92 25.78
C THR A 523 36.25 13.96 25.48
N LEU A 524 36.51 14.88 24.54
CA LEU A 524 35.52 15.88 24.11
C LEU A 524 34.32 15.21 23.43
N HIS A 525 34.58 14.19 22.62
CA HIS A 525 33.54 13.43 21.91
C HIS A 525 32.69 12.59 22.86
N LEU A 526 33.28 12.00 23.89
CA LEU A 526 32.55 11.27 24.94
C LEU A 526 31.68 12.22 25.77
N LYS A 527 32.16 13.44 26.07
CA LYS A 527 31.38 14.45 26.77
C LYS A 527 30.19 14.97 25.94
N SER A 528 30.35 15.15 24.63
CA SER A 528 29.22 15.58 23.78
C SER A 528 28.15 14.49 23.65
N VAL A 529 28.55 13.23 23.52
CA VAL A 529 27.61 12.09 23.51
C VAL A 529 26.85 11.97 24.83
N ALA A 530 27.54 12.15 25.97
CA ALA A 530 26.89 12.15 27.29
C ALA A 530 25.93 13.34 27.49
N ALA A 531 26.25 14.52 26.94
CA ALA A 531 25.38 15.69 27.03
C ALA A 531 24.09 15.52 26.21
N VAL A 532 24.16 14.88 25.04
CA VAL A 532 22.98 14.56 24.22
C VAL A 532 22.11 13.50 24.90
N ALA A 533 22.71 12.49 25.53
CA ALA A 533 21.97 11.47 26.27
C ALA A 533 21.22 12.03 27.51
N ASN A 534 21.74 13.10 28.13
CA ASN A 534 21.11 13.73 29.30
C ASN A 534 20.07 14.81 28.95
N ALA A 535 20.05 15.31 27.71
CA ALA A 535 19.11 16.35 27.30
C ALA A 535 17.67 15.84 27.06
N ASP A 536 17.48 14.51 27.00
CA ASP A 536 16.20 13.86 26.67
C ASP A 536 15.43 13.35 27.91
N ILE A 537 15.89 13.66 29.12
CA ILE A 537 15.27 13.22 30.39
C ILE A 537 14.65 14.41 31.13
N THR A 538 13.70 15.08 30.49
CA THR A 538 12.75 15.99 31.17
C THR A 538 11.34 15.79 30.63
N ALA A 539 10.79 14.59 30.84
CA ALA A 539 9.36 14.32 30.74
C ALA A 539 8.84 13.71 32.07
N PRO A 540 7.62 14.04 32.51
CA PRO A 540 7.07 13.64 33.82
C PRO A 540 6.76 12.12 33.89
N PRO A 541 6.61 11.55 35.11
CA PRO A 541 6.71 10.11 35.33
C PRO A 541 5.46 9.36 34.84
N TRP A 542 5.67 8.31 34.06
CA TRP A 542 4.69 7.28 33.72
C TRP A 542 4.88 6.03 34.62
N PRO A 543 3.82 5.24 34.87
CA PRO A 543 3.83 4.18 35.88
C PRO A 543 4.64 2.94 35.43
N PRO A 544 5.03 2.07 36.39
CA PRO A 544 6.09 1.08 36.17
C PRO A 544 5.52 -0.26 35.71
N THR A 545 5.45 -0.49 34.39
CA THR A 545 5.42 -1.85 33.83
C THR A 545 5.91 -1.83 32.39
N MET A 546 7.23 -2.06 32.19
CA MET A 546 7.82 -2.74 31.02
C MET A 546 9.36 -2.57 31.07
N SER A 547 10.07 -3.49 31.71
CA SER A 547 11.52 -3.63 31.55
C SER A 547 11.88 -5.08 31.23
N SER A 548 11.94 -5.41 29.94
CA SER A 548 12.70 -6.61 29.50
C SER A 548 13.19 -6.55 28.05
N ASN A 549 12.64 -5.71 27.17
CA ASN A 549 12.95 -5.78 25.73
C ASN A 549 14.07 -4.84 25.20
N ILE A 550 14.77 -4.09 26.06
CA ILE A 550 15.87 -3.20 25.61
C ILE A 550 17.25 -3.85 25.76
N ALA A 551 17.40 -4.88 26.61
CA ALA A 551 18.70 -5.51 26.88
C ALA A 551 19.21 -6.42 25.73
N HIS A 552 18.32 -6.97 24.90
CA HIS A 552 18.71 -7.92 23.84
C HIS A 552 19.35 -7.27 22.61
N THR A 553 19.04 -6.00 22.32
CA THR A 553 19.49 -5.33 21.09
C THR A 553 20.93 -4.79 21.21
N PHE A 554 21.44 -4.56 22.43
CA PHE A 554 22.78 -4.04 22.64
C PHE A 554 23.90 -5.11 22.57
N CYS A 555 23.58 -6.40 22.80
CA CYS A 555 24.59 -7.47 22.73
C CYS A 555 24.98 -7.89 21.31
N GLN A 556 24.16 -7.62 20.28
CA GLN A 556 24.47 -8.04 18.91
C GLN A 556 25.43 -7.12 18.15
N TRP A 557 25.68 -5.90 18.64
CA TRP A 557 26.53 -4.94 17.91
C TRP A 557 28.01 -4.98 18.27
N SER A 558 28.40 -5.60 19.38
CA SER A 558 29.81 -5.64 19.84
C SER A 558 30.67 -6.75 19.23
N VAL A 559 30.13 -7.59 18.34
CA VAL A 559 30.84 -8.79 17.83
C VAL A 559 31.42 -8.60 16.42
N VAL A 560 31.14 -7.50 15.70
CA VAL A 560 31.48 -7.39 14.27
C VAL A 560 32.76 -6.59 13.95
N SER A 561 33.41 -5.94 14.91
CA SER A 561 34.64 -5.15 14.65
C SER A 561 35.88 -5.71 15.36
N GLY A 562 36.42 -6.81 14.84
CA GLY A 562 37.70 -7.37 15.24
C GLY A 562 38.40 -8.10 14.10
N TRP A 563 39.04 -7.35 13.18
CA TRP A 563 39.96 -7.92 12.19
C TRP A 563 41.39 -7.66 12.64
N ALA A 564 42.08 -8.74 13.03
CA ALA A 564 43.52 -8.77 13.26
C ALA A 564 44.23 -9.17 11.96
N LEU A 565 45.30 -8.43 11.63
CA LEU A 565 46.31 -8.78 10.64
C LEU A 565 47.09 -10.01 11.14
N THR A 566 47.05 -11.12 10.39
CA THR A 566 48.09 -12.15 10.50
C THR A 566 48.46 -12.71 9.13
N ASP A 567 49.75 -12.97 9.04
CA ASP A 567 50.61 -13.25 7.91
C ASP A 567 50.26 -14.53 7.12
N GLU A 568 50.70 -14.53 5.87
CA GLU A 568 50.50 -15.55 4.86
C GLU A 568 51.56 -16.67 5.02
N THR A 569 51.15 -17.93 5.23
CA THR A 569 51.80 -19.13 4.64
C THR A 569 51.12 -20.45 5.05
N ARG A 570 50.93 -21.31 4.02
CA ARG A 570 50.97 -22.79 4.04
C ARG A 570 49.67 -23.61 4.30
N THR A 571 49.22 -24.20 3.19
CA THR A 571 48.62 -25.53 2.94
C THR A 571 47.87 -26.36 4.00
N GLU A 572 46.75 -26.93 3.49
CA GLU A 572 46.09 -28.21 3.79
C GLU A 572 44.97 -28.34 4.85
N LYS A 573 43.87 -28.93 4.33
CA LYS A 573 42.89 -29.85 4.94
C LYS A 573 41.73 -29.32 5.81
N SER A 574 40.56 -29.42 5.15
CA SER A 574 39.20 -29.67 5.66
C SER A 574 39.11 -30.35 7.02
N LYS A 575 38.37 -29.72 7.95
CA LYS A 575 37.52 -30.39 8.96
C LYS A 575 36.42 -29.42 9.43
N LYS A 576 35.16 -29.72 9.11
CA LYS A 576 33.96 -29.08 9.68
C LYS A 576 33.87 -29.43 11.16
N LYS A 577 33.88 -28.42 12.04
CA LYS A 577 33.55 -28.56 13.48
C LYS A 577 32.28 -27.76 13.76
N LYS A 578 31.23 -28.47 14.17
CA LYS A 578 29.93 -27.93 14.61
C LYS A 578 30.13 -27.39 16.03
N ILE A 579 29.83 -26.11 16.26
CA ILE A 579 29.75 -25.52 17.61
C ILE A 579 28.28 -25.21 17.85
N SER A 580 27.64 -25.96 18.75
CA SER A 580 26.39 -25.58 19.39
C SER A 580 26.72 -24.80 20.65
N GLN A 581 26.13 -23.61 20.82
CA GLN A 581 26.13 -22.94 22.11
C GLN A 581 24.68 -22.66 22.53
N SER A 582 24.36 -23.21 23.70
CA SER A 582 23.16 -23.02 24.49
C SER A 582 23.34 -21.76 25.34
N CYS A 583 22.40 -20.83 25.25
CA CYS A 583 22.27 -19.76 26.25
C CYS A 583 21.19 -20.19 27.25
N ASN A 584 21.61 -20.61 28.43
CA ASN A 584 20.80 -20.55 29.65
C ASN A 584 21.06 -19.19 30.30
N GLY A 585 20.02 -18.57 30.86
CA GLY A 585 20.18 -17.48 31.81
C GLY A 585 18.89 -16.70 32.05
N ASP A 586 18.49 -16.71 33.32
CA ASP A 586 17.47 -15.91 34.00
C ASP A 586 17.48 -14.40 33.69
#